data_AF-A0A5Y4C7Q3-F1
#
_entry.id   AF-A0A5Y4C7Q3-F1
#
_cell.length_a   1.000
_cell.length_b   1.000
_cell.length_c   1.000
_cell.angle_alpha   90.00
_cell.angle_beta   90.00
_cell.angle_gamma   90.00
#
_symmetry.space_group_name_H-M   'P 1'
#
loop_
_entity.id
_entity.type
_entity.pdbx_description
1 polymer ?
#
loop_
_entity_poly.entity_id
_entity_poly.type
_entity_poly.pdbx_seq_one_letter_code
_entity_poly.pdbx_strand_id
1 'polypeptide(L)'
;MPHKKVALQLIEETLKELESPKGSLLSAIQKLQRTADIINDEDTKIWCAIQLGETKYTKPITELLKFVIEAENTKNKSFQENLDKRIQELA
;
A
#
# COMPACT_ATOMS: atom_id res chain seq x y z
N MET A 1 -18.31 15.99 -16.17
CA MET A 1 -17.62 14.84 -15.54
C MET A 1 -16.23 14.58 -16.15
N PRO A 2 -15.28 15.51 -16.08
CA PRO A 2 -13.95 15.32 -16.66
C PRO A 2 -13.09 14.31 -15.86
N HIS A 3 -13.20 14.28 -14.54
CA HIS A 3 -12.41 13.42 -13.66
C HIS A 3 -12.62 11.91 -13.90
N LYS A 4 -13.87 11.47 -14.13
CA LYS A 4 -14.15 10.05 -14.43
C LYS A 4 -13.56 9.59 -15.76
N LYS A 5 -13.55 10.46 -16.78
CA LYS A 5 -12.96 10.13 -18.10
C LYS A 5 -11.44 10.00 -18.00
N VAL A 6 -10.79 10.88 -17.24
CA VAL A 6 -9.34 10.83 -16.99
C VAL A 6 -8.96 9.58 -16.19
N ALA A 7 -9.71 9.25 -15.14
CA ALA A 7 -9.47 8.02 -14.37
C ALA A 7 -9.59 6.75 -15.23
N LEU A 8 -10.63 6.68 -16.08
CA LEU A 8 -10.80 5.54 -17.00
C LEU A 8 -9.61 5.42 -17.97
N GLN A 9 -9.17 6.53 -18.56
CA GLN A 9 -8.01 6.54 -19.46
C GLN A 9 -6.74 6.07 -18.75
N LEU A 10 -6.49 6.52 -17.52
CA LEU A 10 -5.34 6.08 -16.73
C LEU A 10 -5.39 4.57 -16.42
N ILE A 11 -6.57 4.02 -16.12
CA ILE A 11 -6.74 2.57 -15.93
C ILE A 11 -6.39 1.81 -17.22
N GLU A 12 -6.89 2.27 -18.38
CA GLU A 12 -6.58 1.64 -19.66
C GLU A 12 -5.08 1.67 -19.97
N GLU A 13 -4.39 2.76 -19.64
CA GLU A 13 -2.94 2.88 -19.77
C GLU A 13 -2.20 1.93 -18.81
N THR A 14 -2.66 1.80 -17.56
CA THR A 14 -2.14 0.82 -16.59
C THR A 14 -2.28 -0.60 -17.12
N LEU A 15 -3.44 -0.99 -17.64
CA LEU A 15 -3.68 -2.34 -18.18
C LEU A 15 -2.76 -2.63 -19.37
N LYS A 16 -2.68 -1.71 -20.33
CA LYS A 16 -1.76 -1.83 -21.48
C LYS A 16 -0.30 -2.00 -21.07
N GLU A 17 0.10 -1.32 -20.00
CA GLU A 17 1.46 -1.45 -19.47
C GLU A 17 1.68 -2.82 -18.81
N LEU A 18 0.72 -3.32 -18.03
CA LEU A 18 0.83 -4.65 -17.40
C LEU A 18 0.78 -5.80 -18.42
N GLU A 19 0.06 -5.64 -19.53
CA GLU A 19 -0.02 -6.64 -20.60
C GLU A 19 1.20 -6.62 -21.53
N SER A 20 1.97 -5.52 -21.53
CA SER A 20 3.15 -5.39 -22.37
C SER A 20 4.34 -6.15 -21.79
N PRO A 21 5.01 -7.01 -22.57
CA PRO A 21 6.24 -7.69 -22.13
C PRO A 21 7.39 -6.74 -21.75
N LYS A 22 7.32 -5.47 -22.17
CA LYS A 22 8.29 -4.41 -21.84
C LYS A 22 7.71 -3.35 -20.90
N GLY A 23 6.50 -3.56 -20.39
CA GLY A 23 5.86 -2.61 -19.51
C GLY A 23 6.50 -2.57 -18.13
N SER A 24 6.37 -1.43 -17.46
CA SER A 24 6.93 -1.21 -16.13
C SER A 24 5.84 -1.39 -15.07
N LEU A 25 6.02 -2.38 -14.20
CA LEU A 25 5.16 -2.58 -13.02
C LEU A 25 5.12 -1.33 -12.13
N LEU A 26 6.27 -0.66 -11.96
CA LEU A 26 6.36 0.57 -11.17
C LEU A 26 5.47 1.68 -11.74
N SER A 27 5.55 1.89 -13.06
CA SER A 27 4.76 2.91 -13.76
C SER A 27 3.26 2.55 -13.74
N ALA A 28 2.91 1.28 -13.86
CA ALA A 28 1.54 0.81 -13.71
C ALA A 28 0.98 1.10 -12.30
N ILE A 29 1.76 0.85 -11.24
CA ILE A 29 1.38 1.15 -9.84
C ILE A 29 1.23 2.67 -9.63
N GLN A 30 2.12 3.50 -10.18
CA GLN A 30 2.01 4.96 -10.09
C GLN A 30 0.75 5.49 -10.78
N LYS A 31 0.42 4.96 -11.97
CA LYS A 31 -0.82 5.32 -12.68
C LYS A 31 -2.06 4.89 -11.90
N LEU A 32 -2.06 3.68 -11.33
CA LEU A 32 -3.14 3.19 -10.48
C LEU A 32 -3.34 4.06 -9.24
N GLN A 33 -2.27 4.47 -8.57
CA GLN A 33 -2.34 5.38 -7.42
C GLN A 33 -3.02 6.70 -7.78
N ARG A 34 -2.68 7.28 -8.94
CA ARG A 34 -3.29 8.53 -9.44
C ARG A 34 -4.77 8.34 -9.78
N THR A 35 -5.13 7.21 -10.38
CA THR A 35 -6.53 6.87 -10.63
C THR A 35 -7.32 6.79 -9.33
N ALA A 36 -6.80 6.06 -8.35
CA ALA A 36 -7.42 5.86 -7.05
C ALA A 36 -7.66 7.22 -6.35
N ASP A 37 -6.67 8.11 -6.39
CA ASP A 37 -6.78 9.48 -5.89
C ASP A 37 -7.90 10.28 -6.60
N ILE A 38 -8.00 10.20 -7.94
CA ILE A 38 -9.04 10.91 -8.71
C ILE A 38 -10.45 10.45 -8.34
N ILE A 39 -10.64 9.16 -8.03
CA ILE A 39 -11.95 8.58 -7.71
C ILE A 39 -12.22 8.53 -6.20
N ASN A 40 -11.31 9.03 -5.37
CA ASN A 40 -11.34 8.97 -3.90
C ASN A 40 -11.43 7.53 -3.36
N ASP A 41 -10.72 6.60 -4.00
CA ASP A 41 -10.49 5.24 -3.51
C ASP A 41 -9.22 5.23 -2.64
N GLU A 42 -9.40 5.57 -1.36
CA GLU A 42 -8.28 5.69 -0.42
C GLU A 42 -7.61 4.34 -0.13
N ASP A 43 -8.35 3.23 -0.10
CA ASP A 43 -7.79 1.90 0.16
C ASP A 43 -6.80 1.50 -0.94
N THR A 44 -7.19 1.64 -2.21
CA THR A 44 -6.30 1.36 -3.34
C THR A 44 -5.10 2.31 -3.36
N LYS A 45 -5.30 3.59 -3.03
CA LYS A 45 -4.23 4.58 -2.97
C LYS A 45 -3.19 4.24 -1.89
N ILE A 46 -3.63 3.83 -0.70
CA ILE A 46 -2.77 3.35 0.39
C ILE A 46 -2.03 2.08 -0.03
N TRP A 47 -2.73 1.13 -0.66
CA TRP A 47 -2.09 -0.09 -1.18
C TRP A 47 -0.96 0.24 -2.16
N CYS A 48 -1.20 1.14 -3.12
CA CYS A 48 -0.17 1.58 -4.04
C CYS A 48 1.01 2.25 -3.32
N ALA A 49 0.74 3.11 -2.34
CA ALA A 49 1.78 3.78 -1.56
C ALA A 49 2.69 2.78 -0.82
N ILE A 50 2.12 1.70 -0.28
CA ILE A 50 2.88 0.59 0.32
C ILE A 50 3.80 -0.07 -0.73
N GLN A 51 3.28 -0.40 -1.91
CA GLN A 51 4.08 -1.02 -2.98
C GLN A 51 5.19 -0.09 -3.49
N LEU A 52 4.97 1.22 -3.47
CA LEU A 52 5.95 2.25 -3.85
C LEU A 52 6.99 2.54 -2.77
N GLY A 53 6.90 1.89 -1.60
CA GLY A 53 7.88 2.04 -0.54
C GLY A 53 7.67 3.28 0.33
N GLU A 54 6.50 3.92 0.32
CA GLU A 54 6.26 5.14 1.10
C GLU A 54 6.47 4.89 2.60
N THR A 55 7.44 5.60 3.18
CA THR A 55 7.94 5.36 4.54
C THR A 55 6.89 5.54 5.62
N LYS A 56 5.87 6.37 5.39
CA LYS A 56 4.73 6.52 6.30
C LYS A 56 3.99 5.20 6.53
N TYR A 57 4.00 4.27 5.57
CA TYR A 57 3.36 2.96 5.71
C TYR A 57 4.39 1.86 5.91
N THR A 58 5.47 1.85 5.12
CA THR A 58 6.44 0.74 5.16
C THR A 58 7.22 0.67 6.46
N LYS A 59 7.52 1.81 7.09
CA LYS A 59 8.24 1.84 8.38
C LYS A 59 7.46 1.15 9.50
N PRO A 60 6.22 1.56 9.86
CA PRO A 60 5.48 0.91 10.95
C PRO A 60 5.16 -0.56 10.62
N ILE A 61 4.87 -0.91 9.36
CA ILE A 61 4.69 -2.31 8.95
C ILE A 61 5.97 -3.14 9.20
N THR A 62 7.13 -2.60 8.82
CA THR A 62 8.42 -3.28 9.02
C THR A 62 8.73 -3.46 10.52
N GLU A 63 8.46 -2.45 11.32
CA GLU A 63 8.68 -2.50 12.77
C GLU A 63 7.76 -3.53 13.46
N LEU A 64 6.49 -3.59 13.04
CA LEU A 64 5.56 -4.64 13.49
C LEU A 64 6.07 -6.04 13.12
N LEU A 65 6.45 -6.24 11.85
CA LEU A 65 6.93 -7.55 11.38
C LEU A 65 8.18 -7.99 12.14
N LYS A 66 9.15 -7.10 12.32
CA LYS A 66 10.36 -7.38 13.12
C LYS A 66 10.00 -7.78 14.54
N PHE A 67 9.14 -7.02 15.21
CA PHE A 67 8.69 -7.32 16.56
C PHE A 67 8.04 -8.71 16.68
N VAL A 68 7.19 -9.08 15.72
CA VAL A 68 6.52 -10.40 15.74
C VAL A 68 7.50 -11.54 15.42
N ILE A 69 8.42 -11.34 14.47
CA ILE A 69 9.39 -12.35 14.06
C ILE A 69 10.43 -12.61 15.16
N GLU A 70 10.88 -11.57 15.85
CA GLU A 70 11.91 -11.66 16.91
C GLU A 70 11.35 -12.13 18.26
N ALA A 71 10.04 -12.31 18.39
CA ALA A 71 9.42 -12.67 19.66
C ALA A 71 9.60 -14.16 20.01
N GLU A 72 10.37 -14.43 21.06
CA GLU A 72 10.58 -15.79 21.59
C GLU A 72 9.36 -16.34 22.34
N ASN A 73 8.52 -15.47 22.93
CA ASN A 73 7.32 -15.86 23.66
C ASN A 73 6.15 -14.91 23.41
N THR A 74 5.22 -15.35 22.56
CA THR A 74 4.05 -14.58 22.12
C THR A 74 2.84 -14.68 23.04
N LYS A 75 2.91 -15.51 24.08
CA LYS A 75 1.76 -15.82 24.97
C LYS A 75 1.72 -14.98 26.25
N ASN A 76 2.68 -14.08 26.45
CA ASN A 76 2.72 -13.23 27.64
C ASN A 76 1.98 -11.90 27.41
N LYS A 77 1.51 -11.30 28.52
CA LYS A 77 0.74 -10.05 28.50
C LYS A 77 1.53 -8.88 27.91
N SER A 78 2.82 -8.79 28.21
CA SER A 78 3.71 -7.73 27.69
C SER A 78 3.80 -7.76 26.17
N PHE A 79 3.89 -8.95 25.57
CA PHE A 79 3.91 -9.10 24.11
C PHE A 79 2.61 -8.59 23.49
N GLN A 80 1.46 -8.97 24.05
CA GLN A 80 0.15 -8.51 23.55
C GLN A 80 0.00 -6.99 23.68
N GLU A 81 0.38 -6.41 24.82
CA GLU A 81 0.35 -4.95 25.00
C GLU A 81 1.26 -4.19 24.01
N ASN A 82 2.43 -4.75 23.67
CA ASN A 82 3.32 -4.17 22.67
C ASN A 82 2.81 -4.39 21.23
N LEU A 83 2.16 -5.52 20.97
CA LEU A 83 1.51 -5.80 19.69
C LEU A 83 0.40 -4.79 19.42
N ASP A 84 -0.48 -4.58 20.39
CA ASP A 84 -1.62 -3.65 20.28
C ASP A 84 -1.15 -2.22 20.00
N LYS A 85 -0.10 -1.74 20.69
CA LYS A 85 0.50 -0.42 20.43
C LYS A 85 1.00 -0.27 19.00
N ARG A 86 1.70 -1.28 18.48
CA ARG A 86 2.23 -1.24 17.10
C ARG A 86 1.14 -1.36 16.04
N ILE A 87 0.04 -2.06 16.33
CA ILE A 87 -1.14 -2.09 15.46
C ILE A 87 -1.83 -0.73 15.43
N GLN A 88 -1.91 -0.02 16.56
CA GLN A 88 -2.44 1.35 16.60
C GLN A 88 -1.62 2.34 15.78
N GLU A 89 -0.31 2.13 15.66
CA GLU A 89 0.58 2.96 14.81
C GLU A 89 0.36 2.73 13.30
N LEU A 90 -0.43 1.73 12.91
CA LEU A 90 -0.81 1.47 11.51
C LEU A 90 -2.14 2.14 11.09
N ALA A 91 -2.93 2.63 12.06
CA ALA A 91 -4.25 3.23 11.85
C ALA A 91 -4.16 4.76 11.71
#